data_AF-A0A3D5ZPP2-F1
#
_entry.id   AF-A0A3D5ZPP2-F1
#
_cell.length_a   1.000
_cell.length_b   1.000
_cell.length_c   1.000
_cell.angle_alpha   90.00
_cell.angle_beta   90.00
_cell.angle_gamma   90.00
#
_symmetry.space_group_name_H-M   'P 1'
#
loop_
_entity.id
_entity.type
_entity.pdbx_description
1 polymer ?
#
loop_
_entity_poly.entity_id
_entity_poly.type
_entity_poly.pdbx_seq_one_letter_code
_entity_poly.pdbx_strand_id
1 'polypeptide(L)'
;MKKTVLKTAAITFLAMTILFCGSIFAISMFAPSVMVKVTSDLGLKKSSVRYAEREYNKTKRDEDLTNLIFLANEAEDYKIIVKYSPVLMEKENFPQGINGNLSGEALKNFVTGSYFEALIRVKTSDGDIIKYAGKYYNLNYGAYKAGNPYRVLTALSDELSPDLISAIIEKLDSIKNAGDISQTELKLLESDLSALTTRSGL
;
A
#
# COMPACT_ATOMS: atom_id res chain seq x y z
N MET A 1 10.57 55.49 -22.79
CA MET A 1 9.95 54.31 -23.46
C MET A 1 10.43 52.97 -22.90
N LYS A 2 11.74 52.68 -22.79
CA LYS A 2 12.25 51.40 -22.25
C LYS A 2 11.71 51.05 -20.84
N LYS A 3 11.63 52.03 -19.93
CA LYS A 3 11.05 51.84 -18.58
C LYS A 3 9.54 51.53 -18.58
N THR A 4 8.79 52.01 -19.57
CA THR A 4 7.34 51.81 -19.65
C THR A 4 7.01 50.42 -20.17
N VAL A 5 7.72 49.97 -21.22
CA VAL A 5 7.60 48.60 -21.76
C VAL A 5 7.99 47.56 -20.70
N LEU A 6 9.06 47.80 -19.94
CA LEU A 6 9.48 46.90 -18.86
C LEU A 6 8.45 46.81 -17.73
N LYS A 7 7.82 47.92 -17.35
CA LYS A 7 6.74 47.92 -16.33
C LYS A 7 5.50 47.20 -16.82
N THR A 8 5.07 47.43 -18.06
CA THR A 8 3.93 46.73 -18.64
C THR A 8 4.20 45.23 -18.75
N ALA A 9 5.39 44.83 -19.22
CA ALA A 9 5.78 43.43 -19.28
C ALA A 9 5.82 42.76 -17.90
N ALA A 10 6.32 43.45 -16.87
CA ALA A 10 6.33 42.95 -15.50
C ALA A 10 4.91 42.77 -14.93
N ILE A 11 4.00 43.72 -15.20
CA ILE A 11 2.60 43.62 -14.77
C ILE A 11 1.89 42.48 -15.49
N THR A 12 2.08 42.34 -16.81
CA THR A 12 1.51 41.24 -17.59
C THR A 12 2.03 39.89 -17.12
N PHE A 13 3.35 39.78 -16.87
CA PHE A 13 3.95 38.56 -16.35
C PHE A 13 3.39 38.21 -14.97
N LEU A 14 3.32 39.19 -14.06
CA LEU A 14 2.73 39.00 -12.73
C LEU A 14 1.26 38.57 -12.81
N ALA A 15 0.46 39.22 -13.65
CA ALA A 15 -0.95 38.87 -13.85
C ALA A 15 -1.11 37.45 -14.41
N MET A 16 -0.27 37.05 -15.37
CA MET A 16 -0.24 35.68 -15.87
C MET A 16 0.19 34.67 -14.80
N THR A 17 1.20 35.01 -13.99
CA THR A 17 1.61 34.16 -12.86
C THR A 17 0.47 34.00 -11.85
N ILE A 18 -0.23 35.07 -11.49
CA ILE A 18 -1.36 35.02 -10.57
C ILE A 18 -2.50 34.17 -11.16
N LEU A 19 -2.85 34.37 -12.44
CA LEU A 19 -3.87 33.56 -13.11
C LEU A 19 -3.49 32.08 -13.17
N PHE A 20 -2.22 31.78 -13.44
CA PHE A 20 -1.69 30.42 -13.48
C PHE A 20 -1.68 29.77 -12.09
N CYS A 21 -1.22 30.48 -11.05
CA CYS A 21 -1.28 30.00 -9.68
C CYS A 21 -2.73 29.80 -9.22
N GLY A 22 -3.63 30.71 -9.59
CA GLY A 22 -5.06 30.62 -9.30
C GLY A 22 -5.73 29.43 -9.98
N SER A 23 -5.40 29.16 -11.24
CA SER A 23 -5.94 28.01 -11.97
C SER A 23 -5.40 26.68 -11.43
N ILE A 24 -4.11 26.58 -11.10
CA ILE A 24 -3.55 25.40 -10.41
C ILE A 24 -4.26 25.18 -9.07
N PHE A 25 -4.44 26.25 -8.28
CA PHE A 25 -5.14 26.17 -7.01
C PHE A 25 -6.57 25.64 -7.18
N ALA A 26 -7.33 26.18 -8.14
CA ALA A 26 -8.68 25.73 -8.44
C ALA A 26 -8.71 24.26 -8.89
N ILE A 27 -7.85 23.85 -9.82
CA ILE A 27 -7.77 22.45 -10.29
C ILE A 27 -7.41 21.52 -9.14
N SER A 28 -6.47 21.92 -8.27
CA SER A 28 -6.05 21.14 -7.09
C SER A 28 -7.17 20.90 -6.06
N MET A 29 -8.21 21.73 -6.08
CA MET A 29 -9.36 21.65 -5.19
C MET A 29 -10.53 20.90 -5.85
N PHE A 30 -10.83 21.19 -7.12
CA PHE A 30 -12.03 20.70 -7.80
C PHE A 30 -11.81 19.45 -8.66
N ALA A 31 -10.59 19.22 -9.15
CA ALA A 31 -10.22 18.07 -9.97
C ALA A 31 -8.89 17.42 -9.49
N PRO A 32 -8.85 16.83 -8.28
CA PRO A 32 -7.64 16.18 -7.76
C PRO A 32 -7.08 15.09 -8.67
N SER A 33 -7.92 14.30 -9.36
CA SER A 33 -7.50 13.31 -10.36
C SER A 33 -6.61 13.87 -11.50
N VAL A 34 -6.86 15.10 -11.96
CA VAL A 34 -5.99 15.77 -12.94
C VAL A 34 -4.63 16.06 -12.33
N MET A 35 -4.60 16.52 -11.07
CA MET A 35 -3.34 16.77 -10.37
C MET A 35 -2.56 15.49 -10.10
N VAL A 36 -3.22 14.37 -9.80
CA VAL A 36 -2.55 13.06 -9.68
C VAL A 36 -1.75 12.74 -10.94
N LYS A 37 -2.39 12.88 -12.12
CA LYS A 37 -1.73 12.63 -13.40
C LYS A 37 -0.56 13.59 -13.62
N VAL A 38 -0.79 14.90 -13.47
CA VAL A 38 0.24 15.92 -13.67
C VAL A 38 1.44 15.70 -12.74
N THR A 39 1.22 15.42 -11.46
CA THR A 39 2.32 15.19 -10.53
C THR A 39 3.03 13.86 -10.78
N SER A 40 2.32 12.85 -11.26
CA SER A 40 2.92 11.57 -11.65
C SER A 40 3.81 11.73 -12.89
N ASP A 41 3.33 12.42 -13.91
CA ASP A 41 4.08 12.70 -15.15
C ASP A 41 5.34 13.51 -14.88
N LEU A 42 5.32 14.37 -13.84
CA LEU A 42 6.48 15.14 -13.37
C LEU A 42 7.39 14.39 -12.39
N GLY A 43 7.09 13.13 -12.07
CA GLY A 43 7.86 12.32 -11.10
C GLY A 43 7.72 12.77 -9.64
N LEU A 44 6.74 13.63 -9.33
CA LEU A 44 6.49 14.18 -7.99
C LEU A 44 5.66 13.21 -7.13
N LYS A 45 6.23 12.04 -6.84
CA LYS A 45 5.53 10.90 -6.21
C LYS A 45 4.71 11.26 -4.96
N LYS A 46 5.30 11.95 -3.97
CA LYS A 46 4.59 12.35 -2.73
C LYS A 46 3.42 13.30 -2.99
N SER A 47 3.54 14.18 -3.98
CA SER A 47 2.44 15.06 -4.36
C SER A 47 1.31 14.27 -5.02
N SER A 48 1.64 13.27 -5.86
CA SER A 48 0.66 12.35 -6.45
C SER A 48 -0.13 11.61 -5.37
N VAL A 49 0.53 11.10 -4.33
CA VAL A 49 -0.12 10.46 -3.18
C VAL A 49 -1.10 11.41 -2.51
N ARG A 50 -0.68 12.66 -2.24
CA ARG A 50 -1.54 13.66 -1.59
C ARG A 50 -2.80 13.98 -2.41
N TYR A 51 -2.66 14.09 -3.73
CA TYR A 51 -3.82 14.34 -4.59
C TYR A 51 -4.70 13.10 -4.76
N ALA A 52 -4.11 11.90 -4.78
CA ALA A 52 -4.86 10.65 -4.80
C ALA A 52 -5.65 10.45 -3.50
N GLU A 53 -5.08 10.83 -2.35
CA GLU A 53 -5.78 10.80 -1.07
C GLU A 53 -6.97 11.76 -1.07
N ARG A 54 -6.82 12.96 -1.65
CA ARG A 54 -7.92 13.91 -1.82
C ARG A 54 -9.00 13.40 -2.77
N GLU A 55 -8.61 12.79 -3.89
CA GLU A 55 -9.56 12.20 -4.84
C GLU A 55 -10.37 11.10 -4.15
N TYR A 56 -9.70 10.12 -3.52
CA TYR A 56 -10.39 9.07 -2.79
C TYR A 56 -11.29 9.63 -1.69
N ASN A 57 -10.85 10.64 -0.96
CA ASN A 57 -11.69 11.25 0.08
C ASN A 57 -12.91 11.98 -0.47
N LYS A 58 -12.87 12.46 -1.71
CA LYS A 58 -14.00 13.08 -2.40
C LYS A 58 -14.96 12.05 -2.99
N THR A 59 -14.44 11.01 -3.62
CA THR A 59 -15.24 10.06 -4.42
C THR A 59 -15.64 8.81 -3.65
N LYS A 60 -14.81 8.39 -2.69
CA LYS A 60 -14.90 7.13 -1.94
C LYS A 60 -14.96 5.86 -2.80
N ARG A 61 -14.54 5.95 -4.07
CA ARG A 61 -14.54 4.82 -5.00
C ARG A 61 -13.35 3.89 -4.76
N ASP A 62 -13.57 2.62 -4.99
CA ASP A 62 -12.59 1.55 -4.78
C ASP A 62 -11.39 1.66 -5.72
N GLU A 63 -11.62 2.17 -6.94
CA GLU A 63 -10.55 2.43 -7.92
C GLU A 63 -9.60 3.51 -7.45
N ASP A 64 -10.15 4.59 -6.87
CA ASP A 64 -9.35 5.69 -6.34
C ASP A 64 -8.57 5.24 -5.09
N LEU A 65 -9.15 4.36 -4.26
CA LEU A 65 -8.46 3.74 -3.12
C LEU A 65 -7.29 2.85 -3.58
N THR A 66 -7.53 2.03 -4.61
CA THR A 66 -6.53 1.13 -5.17
C THR A 66 -5.37 1.93 -5.76
N ASN A 67 -5.68 2.94 -6.57
CA ASN A 67 -4.68 3.85 -7.14
C ASN A 67 -3.88 4.60 -6.05
N LEU A 68 -4.55 5.03 -4.97
CA LEU A 68 -3.87 5.63 -3.82
C LEU A 68 -2.84 4.68 -3.20
N ILE A 69 -3.19 3.41 -2.98
CA ILE A 69 -2.26 2.41 -2.41
C ILE A 69 -1.08 2.15 -3.35
N PHE A 70 -1.32 2.03 -4.67
CA PHE A 70 -0.23 1.90 -5.66
C PHE A 70 0.74 3.08 -5.62
N LEU A 71 0.22 4.30 -5.71
CA LEU A 71 1.04 5.51 -5.67
C LEU A 71 1.77 5.66 -4.34
N ALA A 72 1.12 5.30 -3.23
CA ALA A 72 1.75 5.33 -1.91
C ALA A 72 2.90 4.32 -1.81
N ASN A 73 2.74 3.12 -2.37
CA ASN A 73 3.80 2.13 -2.46
C ASN A 73 4.98 2.62 -3.31
N GLU A 74 4.72 3.18 -4.50
CA GLU A 74 5.77 3.73 -5.36
C GLU A 74 6.52 4.91 -4.74
N ALA A 75 5.84 5.67 -3.87
CA ALA A 75 6.38 6.81 -3.13
C ALA A 75 6.99 6.43 -1.78
N GLU A 76 6.93 5.15 -1.39
CA GLU A 76 7.32 4.66 -0.06
C GLU A 76 6.62 5.42 1.09
N ASP A 77 5.37 5.86 0.87
CA ASP A 77 4.56 6.53 1.89
C ASP A 77 3.83 5.50 2.76
N TYR A 78 4.61 4.81 3.58
CA TYR A 78 4.15 3.71 4.44
C TYR A 78 3.01 4.13 5.38
N LYS A 79 2.93 5.40 5.79
CA LYS A 79 1.83 5.89 6.65
C LYS A 79 0.49 5.87 5.94
N ILE A 80 0.48 6.23 4.66
CA ILE A 80 -0.73 6.17 3.82
C ILE A 80 -1.11 4.72 3.58
N ILE A 81 -0.14 3.84 3.31
CA ILE A 81 -0.38 2.40 3.13
C ILE A 81 -1.03 1.79 4.38
N VAL A 82 -0.46 2.02 5.57
CA VAL A 82 -1.02 1.52 6.84
C VAL A 82 -2.43 2.06 7.10
N LYS A 83 -2.70 3.31 6.70
CA LYS A 83 -4.01 3.94 6.89
C LYS A 83 -5.09 3.39 5.96
N TYR A 84 -4.77 3.12 4.70
CA TYR A 84 -5.77 2.85 3.67
C TYR A 84 -5.83 1.40 3.18
N SER A 85 -4.76 0.61 3.29
CA SER A 85 -4.81 -0.82 2.93
C SER A 85 -5.86 -1.61 3.72
N PRO A 86 -6.01 -1.42 5.06
CA PRO A 86 -7.11 -2.03 5.82
C PRO A 86 -8.50 -1.73 5.24
N VAL A 87 -8.73 -0.48 4.82
CA VAL A 87 -10.03 -0.04 4.25
C VAL A 87 -10.36 -0.82 2.99
N LEU A 88 -9.35 -1.21 2.20
CA LEU A 88 -9.55 -2.01 1.00
C LEU A 88 -9.67 -3.51 1.33
N MET A 89 -8.80 -4.03 2.20
CA MET A 89 -8.76 -5.45 2.58
C MET A 89 -10.01 -5.91 3.36
N GLU A 90 -10.72 -5.00 4.02
CA GLU A 90 -11.93 -5.30 4.80
C GLU A 90 -13.22 -5.28 3.97
N LYS A 91 -13.16 -5.01 2.66
CA LYS A 91 -14.35 -5.02 1.80
C LYS A 91 -14.76 -6.44 1.44
N GLU A 92 -16.06 -6.72 1.50
CA GLU A 92 -16.64 -8.02 1.15
C GLU A 92 -16.30 -8.46 -0.29
N ASN A 93 -16.22 -7.51 -1.22
CA ASN A 93 -15.87 -7.72 -2.63
C ASN A 93 -14.40 -7.41 -2.96
N PHE A 94 -13.50 -7.58 -2.00
CA PHE A 94 -12.05 -7.51 -2.21
C PHE A 94 -11.46 -8.67 -3.05
N PRO A 95 -12.02 -9.06 -4.21
CA PRO A 95 -11.21 -9.67 -5.27
C PRO A 95 -11.50 -9.19 -6.69
N GLN A 96 -12.44 -8.27 -6.94
CA GLN A 96 -12.76 -7.93 -8.33
C GLN A 96 -11.79 -6.86 -8.83
N GLY A 97 -10.74 -7.34 -9.53
CA GLY A 97 -9.69 -6.53 -10.14
C GLY A 97 -10.27 -5.24 -10.72
N ILE A 98 -9.84 -4.12 -10.14
CA ILE A 98 -10.32 -2.83 -10.57
C ILE A 98 -9.46 -2.40 -11.75
N ASN A 99 -10.11 -2.21 -12.90
CA ASN A 99 -9.52 -1.75 -14.15
C ASN A 99 -8.40 -2.65 -14.73
N GLY A 100 -8.78 -3.83 -15.23
CA GLY A 100 -8.21 -4.43 -16.46
C GLY A 100 -6.75 -4.88 -16.49
N ASN A 101 -5.92 -4.59 -15.49
CA ASN A 101 -4.47 -4.81 -15.55
C ASN A 101 -3.90 -5.79 -14.52
N LEU A 102 -4.64 -6.11 -13.45
CA LEU A 102 -4.21 -7.07 -12.43
C LEU A 102 -5.36 -8.05 -12.12
N SER A 103 -5.04 -9.34 -12.07
CA SER A 103 -5.99 -10.33 -11.55
C SER A 103 -6.33 -9.99 -10.09
N GLY A 104 -7.53 -10.38 -9.64
CA GLY A 104 -7.95 -10.19 -8.25
C GLY A 104 -6.95 -10.73 -7.23
N GLU A 105 -6.31 -11.85 -7.56
CA GLU A 105 -5.25 -12.46 -6.74
C GLU A 105 -3.97 -11.63 -6.73
N ALA A 106 -3.56 -11.05 -7.86
CA ALA A 106 -2.38 -10.18 -7.89
C ALA A 106 -2.59 -8.91 -7.07
N LEU A 107 -3.78 -8.30 -7.13
CA LEU A 107 -4.11 -7.12 -6.31
C LEU A 107 -4.09 -7.46 -4.82
N LYS A 108 -4.70 -8.60 -4.43
CA LYS A 108 -4.64 -9.12 -3.07
C LYS A 108 -3.20 -9.23 -2.59
N ASN A 109 -2.35 -9.91 -3.35
CA ASN A 109 -0.96 -10.17 -2.98
C ASN A 109 -0.16 -8.87 -2.83
N PHE A 110 -0.37 -7.93 -3.76
CA PHE A 110 0.24 -6.61 -3.70
C PHE A 110 -0.17 -5.85 -2.43
N VAL A 111 -1.48 -5.68 -2.19
CA VAL A 111 -1.99 -4.90 -1.05
C VAL A 111 -1.54 -5.49 0.27
N THR A 112 -1.61 -6.82 0.43
CA THR A 112 -1.18 -7.48 1.66
C THR A 112 0.34 -7.38 1.85
N GLY A 113 1.12 -7.59 0.78
CA GLY A 113 2.57 -7.40 0.78
C GLY A 113 2.96 -6.00 1.24
N SER A 114 2.46 -4.99 0.54
CA SER A 114 2.70 -3.58 0.86
C SER A 114 2.26 -3.21 2.27
N TYR A 115 1.13 -3.76 2.75
CA TYR A 115 0.64 -3.45 4.09
C TYR A 115 1.57 -3.98 5.19
N PHE A 116 1.97 -5.25 5.14
CA PHE A 116 2.84 -5.82 6.17
C PHE A 116 4.26 -5.25 6.11
N GLU A 117 4.78 -4.97 4.92
CA GLU A 117 6.02 -4.20 4.78
C GLU A 117 5.88 -2.82 5.44
N ALA A 118 4.79 -2.09 5.14
CA ALA A 118 4.57 -0.77 5.71
C ALA A 118 4.45 -0.80 7.23
N LEU A 119 3.81 -1.82 7.82
CA LEU A 119 3.72 -2.00 9.27
C LEU A 119 5.11 -2.10 9.93
N ILE A 120 6.03 -2.86 9.32
CA ILE A 120 7.41 -3.00 9.78
C ILE A 120 8.15 -1.66 9.64
N ARG A 121 8.04 -1.00 8.48
CA ARG A 121 8.72 0.27 8.18
C ARG A 121 8.28 1.41 9.10
N VAL A 122 6.99 1.45 9.49
CA VAL A 122 6.50 2.42 10.48
C VAL A 122 6.73 2.00 11.94
N LYS A 123 7.42 0.89 12.18
CA LYS A 123 7.74 0.33 13.51
C LYS A 123 6.50 0.08 14.36
N THR A 124 5.49 -0.53 13.74
CA THR A 124 4.32 -1.04 14.46
C THR A 124 4.76 -2.10 15.46
N SER A 125 4.06 -2.22 16.59
CA SER A 125 4.39 -3.23 17.60
C SER A 125 4.24 -4.65 17.05
N ASP A 126 5.13 -5.56 17.47
CA ASP A 126 5.08 -6.98 17.05
C ASP A 126 3.73 -7.63 17.38
N GLY A 127 3.16 -7.29 18.54
CA GLY A 127 1.84 -7.77 18.95
C GLY A 127 0.72 -7.32 18.00
N ASP A 128 0.76 -6.07 17.53
CA ASP A 128 -0.20 -5.58 16.54
C ASP A 128 0.03 -6.22 15.17
N ILE A 129 1.28 -6.43 14.76
CA ILE A 129 1.62 -7.11 13.49
C ILE A 129 1.03 -8.53 13.49
N ILE A 130 1.23 -9.32 14.55
CA ILE A 130 0.65 -10.67 14.68
C ILE A 130 -0.88 -10.61 14.70
N LYS A 131 -1.46 -9.66 15.42
CA LYS A 131 -2.92 -9.46 15.46
C LYS A 131 -3.49 -9.19 14.07
N TYR A 132 -2.86 -8.30 13.29
CA TYR A 132 -3.30 -8.01 11.93
C TYR A 132 -3.07 -9.19 10.99
N ALA A 133 -1.96 -9.90 11.12
CA ALA A 133 -1.69 -11.12 10.34
C ALA A 133 -2.80 -12.15 10.55
N GLY A 134 -3.18 -12.41 11.81
CA GLY A 134 -4.28 -13.33 12.13
C GLY A 134 -5.62 -12.87 11.58
N LYS A 135 -5.94 -11.57 11.71
CA LYS A 135 -7.16 -10.99 11.15
C LYS A 135 -7.25 -11.22 9.64
N TYR A 136 -6.22 -10.85 8.89
CA TYR A 136 -6.27 -10.89 7.42
C TYR A 136 -6.02 -12.28 6.84
N TYR A 137 -5.37 -13.18 7.59
CA TYR A 137 -5.34 -14.60 7.27
C TYR A 137 -6.77 -15.16 7.20
N ASN A 138 -7.58 -14.89 8.22
CA ASN A 138 -8.97 -15.37 8.29
C ASN A 138 -9.91 -14.69 7.28
N LEU A 139 -9.68 -13.41 6.96
CA LEU A 139 -10.56 -12.65 6.06
C LEU A 139 -10.32 -12.98 4.58
N ASN A 140 -9.06 -13.11 4.15
CA ASN A 140 -8.73 -12.99 2.72
C ASN A 140 -7.95 -14.17 2.12
N TYR A 141 -7.47 -15.10 2.95
CA TYR A 141 -6.52 -16.14 2.52
C TYR A 141 -6.77 -17.46 3.25
N GLY A 142 -7.88 -18.13 2.94
CA GLY A 142 -8.15 -19.51 3.39
C GLY A 142 -7.17 -20.57 2.83
N ALA A 143 -6.02 -20.15 2.29
CA ALA A 143 -5.02 -20.94 1.60
C ALA A 143 -3.62 -20.38 1.90
N TYR A 144 -2.64 -21.25 2.19
CA TYR A 144 -1.24 -20.85 2.40
C TYR A 144 -0.54 -20.58 1.05
N LYS A 145 -0.91 -19.48 0.40
CA LYS A 145 -0.48 -19.07 -0.95
C LYS A 145 0.20 -17.70 -0.94
N ALA A 146 0.59 -17.20 -2.13
CA ALA A 146 1.11 -15.84 -2.25
C ALA A 146 0.10 -14.83 -1.67
N GLY A 147 0.60 -13.77 -1.04
CA GLY A 147 -0.24 -12.79 -0.34
C GLY A 147 -0.77 -13.22 1.03
N ASN A 148 -0.57 -14.47 1.45
CA ASN A 148 -0.85 -14.87 2.83
C ASN A 148 -0.01 -14.01 3.80
N PRO A 149 -0.62 -13.38 4.83
CA PRO A 149 0.11 -12.51 5.76
C PRO A 149 1.34 -13.15 6.40
N TYR A 150 1.24 -14.40 6.84
CA TYR A 150 2.35 -15.09 7.48
C TYR A 150 3.47 -15.41 6.49
N ARG A 151 3.12 -15.75 5.25
CA ARG A 151 4.10 -15.97 4.19
C ARG A 151 4.83 -14.69 3.77
N VAL A 152 4.11 -13.56 3.73
CA VAL A 152 4.70 -12.24 3.52
C VAL A 152 5.69 -11.92 4.65
N LEU A 153 5.29 -12.13 5.90
CA LEU A 153 6.18 -11.91 7.05
C LEU A 153 7.40 -12.83 7.02
N THR A 154 7.26 -14.09 6.60
CA THR A 154 8.41 -14.99 6.40
C THR A 154 9.40 -14.42 5.39
N ALA A 155 8.93 -13.89 4.26
CA ALA A 155 9.78 -13.28 3.24
C ALA A 155 10.50 -12.01 3.75
N LEU A 156 9.95 -11.35 4.77
CA LEU A 156 10.51 -10.16 5.42
C LEU A 156 11.28 -10.48 6.70
N SER A 157 11.52 -11.76 7.01
CA SER A 157 12.06 -12.19 8.31
C SER A 157 13.42 -11.60 8.68
N ASP A 158 14.22 -11.16 7.70
CA ASP A 158 15.51 -10.48 7.96
C ASP A 158 15.34 -9.11 8.64
N GLU A 159 14.13 -8.53 8.61
CA GLU A 159 13.79 -7.26 9.24
C GLU A 159 12.99 -7.41 10.55
N LEU A 160 12.70 -8.64 10.98
CA LEU A 160 11.81 -8.92 12.11
C LEU A 160 12.59 -9.17 13.41
N SER A 161 11.93 -8.88 14.54
CA SER A 161 12.47 -9.24 15.85
C SER A 161 12.45 -10.77 16.06
N PRO A 162 13.34 -11.32 16.91
CA PRO A 162 13.31 -12.74 17.28
C PRO A 162 11.98 -13.17 17.91
N ASP A 163 11.36 -12.29 18.70
CA ASP A 163 10.07 -12.54 19.35
C ASP A 163 8.95 -12.65 18.32
N LEU A 164 8.94 -11.76 17.32
CA LEU A 164 7.98 -11.81 16.22
C LEU A 164 8.17 -13.05 15.36
N ILE A 165 9.43 -13.43 15.05
CA ILE A 165 9.74 -14.67 14.33
C ILE A 165 9.21 -15.88 15.11
N SER A 166 9.44 -15.94 16.42
CA SER A 166 8.95 -17.03 17.27
C SER A 166 7.43 -17.13 17.25
N ALA A 167 6.72 -15.99 17.33
CA ALA A 167 5.26 -15.94 17.23
C ALA A 167 4.74 -16.38 15.85
N ILE A 168 5.46 -16.06 14.77
CA ILE A 168 5.12 -16.54 13.42
C ILE A 168 5.29 -18.06 13.34
N ILE A 169 6.39 -18.61 13.85
CA ILE A 169 6.64 -20.07 13.88
C ILE A 169 5.51 -20.79 14.62
N GLU A 170 5.18 -20.36 15.84
CA GLU A 170 4.08 -20.95 16.63
C GLU A 170 2.76 -20.97 15.85
N LYS A 171 2.50 -19.87 15.12
CA LYS A 171 1.28 -19.77 14.34
C LYS A 171 1.27 -20.65 13.10
N LEU A 172 2.41 -20.78 12.42
CA LEU A 172 2.56 -21.68 11.28
C LEU A 172 2.44 -23.16 11.71
N ASP A 173 3.00 -23.53 12.86
CA ASP A 173 2.83 -24.88 13.44
C ASP A 173 1.37 -25.17 13.78
N SER A 174 0.65 -24.19 14.35
CA SER A 174 -0.78 -24.31 14.60
C SER A 174 -1.57 -24.54 13.30
N ILE A 175 -1.23 -23.83 12.22
CA ILE A 175 -1.88 -24.01 10.91
C ILE A 175 -1.55 -25.39 10.32
N LYS A 176 -0.30 -25.84 10.41
CA LYS A 176 0.15 -27.16 9.97
C LYS A 176 -0.67 -28.29 10.62
N ASN A 177 -0.88 -28.18 11.93
CA ASN A 177 -1.54 -29.22 12.72
C ASN A 177 -3.08 -29.21 12.61
N ALA A 178 -3.68 -28.16 12.03
CA ALA A 178 -5.12 -28.08 11.84
C ALA A 178 -5.67 -29.06 10.79
N GLY A 179 -4.83 -29.58 9.89
CA GLY A 179 -5.21 -30.63 8.93
C GLY A 179 -6.03 -30.17 7.71
N ASP A 180 -6.51 -28.93 7.69
CA ASP A 180 -7.39 -28.38 6.64
C ASP A 180 -6.64 -27.69 5.49
N ILE A 181 -5.40 -28.10 5.18
CA ILE A 181 -4.58 -27.51 4.11
C ILE A 181 -4.21 -28.54 3.04
N SER A 182 -4.11 -28.10 1.79
CA SER A 182 -3.73 -28.99 0.69
C SER A 182 -2.27 -29.44 0.80
N GLN A 183 -1.93 -30.58 0.17
CA GLN A 183 -0.56 -31.11 0.15
C GLN A 183 0.46 -30.12 -0.45
N THR A 184 0.07 -29.30 -1.42
CA THR A 184 0.93 -28.27 -2.01
C THR A 184 1.19 -27.14 -1.02
N GLU A 185 0.16 -26.72 -0.28
CA GLU A 185 0.27 -25.68 0.75
C GLU A 185 1.09 -26.15 1.95
N LEU A 186 0.92 -27.41 2.36
CA LEU A 186 1.71 -28.03 3.41
C LEU A 186 3.20 -27.99 3.08
N LYS A 187 3.60 -28.36 1.86
CA LYS A 187 5.01 -28.29 1.42
C LYS A 187 5.57 -26.88 1.45
N LEU A 188 4.78 -25.88 1.05
CA LEU A 188 5.19 -24.48 1.13
C LEU A 188 5.37 -24.02 2.58
N LEU A 189 4.43 -24.37 3.45
CA LEU A 189 4.48 -24.06 4.86
C LEU A 189 5.70 -24.70 5.53
N GLU A 190 5.98 -25.98 5.26
CA GLU A 190 7.14 -26.68 5.82
C GLU A 190 8.47 -26.07 5.37
N SER A 191 8.55 -25.63 4.11
CA SER A 191 9.71 -24.91 3.59
C SER A 191 9.92 -23.59 4.33
N ASP A 192 8.86 -22.80 4.51
CA ASP A 192 8.90 -21.51 5.19
C ASP A 192 9.24 -21.67 6.69
N LEU A 193 8.67 -22.70 7.34
CA LEU A 193 8.95 -23.02 8.73
C LEU A 193 10.42 -23.40 8.92
N SER A 194 10.95 -24.29 8.07
CA SER A 194 12.37 -24.66 8.10
C SER A 194 13.30 -23.46 7.91
N ALA A 195 12.93 -22.52 7.03
CA ALA A 195 13.70 -21.30 6.81
C ALA A 195 13.70 -20.39 8.04
N LEU A 196 12.55 -20.22 8.69
CA LEU A 196 12.44 -19.41 9.91
C LEU A 196 13.19 -20.03 11.09
N THR A 197 13.04 -21.34 11.33
CA THR A 197 13.73 -22.06 12.41
C THR A 197 15.24 -21.90 12.30
N THR A 198 15.79 -22.12 11.10
CA THR A 198 17.23 -21.93 10.81
C THR A 198 17.70 -20.51 11.14
N ARG A 199 16.88 -19.49 10.82
CA ARG A 199 17.20 -18.08 11.07
C ARG A 199 17.11 -17.69 12.54
N SER A 200 16.15 -18.25 13.28
CA SER A 200 15.98 -18.01 14.71
C SER A 200 17.05 -18.67 15.58
N GLY A 201 17.89 -19.56 15.01
CA GLY A 201 18.86 -20.35 15.78
C GLY A 201 18.20 -21.39 16.68
N LEU A 202 16.94 -21.75 16.36
CA LEU A 202 16.14 -22.80 17.00
C LEU A 202 16.30 -24.13 16.25
#